data_AF-A0A7W1C0H5-F1
#
_entry.id   AF-A0A7W1C0H5-F1
#
_cell.length_a   1.000
_cell.length_b   1.000
_cell.length_c   1.000
_cell.angle_alpha   90.00
_cell.angle_beta   90.00
_cell.angle_gamma   90.00
#
_symmetry.space_group_name_H-M   'P 1'
#
loop_
_entity.id
_entity.type
_entity.pdbx_description
1 polymer ?
#
loop_
_entity_poly.entity_id
_entity_poly.type
_entity_poly.pdbx_seq_one_letter_code
_entity_poly.pdbx_strand_id
1 'polypeptide(L)'
;MPKDNDTHKRQRPAGRLPHQEDAQRDDAKHDDDPRSMFEGPGHKIYGLIPVLEALRAGQRAIDSITIAEGARHGRLRDLLALAKQANVPVHRVPRISLDRSLKETMHQGVVARTAAARYRDADELLELVAARVGTE
;
A
#
# COMPACT_ATOMS: atom_id res chain seq x y z
N MET A 1 43.49 -7.58 -64.06
CA MET A 1 43.43 -6.35 -64.89
C MET A 1 42.38 -6.54 -65.98
N PRO A 2 41.58 -5.54 -66.37
CA PRO A 2 40.92 -4.43 -65.62
C PRO A 2 39.40 -4.36 -66.04
N LYS A 3 38.49 -3.45 -65.68
CA LYS A 3 38.52 -1.98 -65.53
C LYS A 3 37.38 -1.44 -64.66
N ASP A 4 37.66 -0.23 -64.19
CA ASP A 4 36.93 0.75 -63.40
C ASP A 4 35.62 1.27 -64.03
N ASN A 5 34.77 1.91 -63.22
CA ASN A 5 34.40 3.35 -63.29
C ASN A 5 32.99 3.55 -62.67
N ASP A 6 32.85 4.05 -61.43
CA ASP A 6 32.86 5.45 -60.98
C ASP A 6 31.49 6.18 -61.01
N THR A 7 31.16 6.73 -59.84
CA THR A 7 30.24 7.84 -59.48
C THR A 7 28.87 8.01 -60.14
N HIS A 8 27.83 8.21 -59.31
CA HIS A 8 27.05 9.47 -59.29
C HIS A 8 26.37 9.72 -57.93
N LYS A 9 26.58 10.94 -57.45
CA LYS A 9 26.21 11.56 -56.18
C LYS A 9 24.78 12.12 -56.25
N ARG A 10 23.90 11.85 -55.28
CA ARG A 10 22.74 12.71 -54.96
C ARG A 10 22.51 12.79 -53.45
N GLN A 11 22.18 13.99 -52.99
CA GLN A 11 22.23 14.48 -51.62
C GLN A 11 20.84 14.44 -50.93
N ARG A 12 20.85 14.23 -49.59
CA ARG A 12 20.01 14.84 -48.51
C ARG A 12 18.47 14.61 -48.52
N PRO A 13 17.78 14.51 -47.35
CA PRO A 13 17.88 15.49 -46.26
C PRO A 13 17.91 14.97 -44.82
N ALA A 14 18.29 15.91 -43.95
CA ALA A 14 18.15 15.86 -42.51
C ALA A 14 16.68 15.92 -42.09
N GLY A 15 16.33 15.18 -41.04
CA GLY A 15 15.08 15.35 -40.31
C GLY A 15 14.44 14.03 -39.93
N ARG A 16 14.59 13.63 -38.67
CA ARG A 16 13.50 13.50 -37.69
C ARG A 16 14.08 12.82 -36.44
N LEU A 17 14.11 13.56 -35.33
CA LEU A 17 14.35 13.02 -33.99
C LEU A 17 13.34 11.89 -33.74
N PRO A 18 13.71 10.74 -33.15
CA PRO A 18 12.72 9.80 -32.67
C PRO A 18 11.96 10.46 -31.51
N HIS A 19 10.65 10.59 -31.69
CA HIS A 19 9.70 11.04 -30.69
C HIS A 19 9.82 10.19 -29.43
N GLN A 20 10.01 10.87 -28.30
CA GLN A 20 9.70 10.35 -26.97
C GLN A 20 8.18 10.22 -26.90
N GLU A 21 7.59 9.02 -27.02
CA GLU A 21 6.15 8.84 -26.77
C GLU A 21 5.68 7.37 -26.71
N ASP A 22 6.38 6.45 -26.04
CA ASP A 22 5.91 5.06 -25.90
C ASP A 22 6.26 4.40 -24.56
N ALA A 23 5.86 5.01 -23.43
CA ALA A 23 5.93 4.32 -22.12
C ALA A 23 4.81 4.66 -21.14
N GLN A 24 3.63 5.08 -21.63
CA GLN A 24 2.49 5.42 -20.77
C GLN A 24 1.19 4.78 -21.28
N ARG A 25 1.19 3.46 -21.52
CA ARG A 25 -0.04 2.71 -21.82
C ARG A 25 0.06 1.27 -21.32
N ASP A 26 0.05 1.02 -20.02
CA ASP A 26 -0.22 -0.33 -19.47
C ASP A 26 -0.89 -0.35 -18.07
N ASP A 27 -1.39 0.79 -17.57
CA ASP A 27 -1.96 0.86 -16.20
C ASP A 27 -3.44 0.41 -16.09
N ALA A 28 -4.06 -0.09 -17.16
CA ALA A 28 -5.52 -0.26 -17.23
C ALA A 28 -6.05 -1.69 -17.00
N LYS A 29 -5.28 -2.62 -16.41
CA LYS A 29 -5.72 -4.03 -16.24
C LYS A 29 -5.26 -4.74 -14.95
N HIS A 30 -5.23 -4.07 -13.80
CA HIS A 30 -4.88 -4.71 -12.52
C HIS A 30 -5.95 -4.64 -11.40
N ASP A 31 -7.17 -4.18 -11.70
CA ASP A 31 -8.15 -3.87 -10.64
C ASP A 31 -8.90 -5.08 -10.06
N ASP A 32 -8.89 -6.25 -10.71
CA ASP A 32 -9.67 -7.43 -10.28
C ASP A 32 -8.84 -8.52 -9.59
N ASP A 33 -7.53 -8.34 -9.38
CA ASP A 33 -6.76 -9.31 -8.58
C ASP A 33 -7.00 -9.07 -7.08
N PRO A 34 -7.66 -9.99 -6.34
CA PRO A 34 -7.87 -9.84 -4.90
C PRO A 34 -6.55 -9.75 -4.09
N ARG A 35 -5.41 -10.09 -4.69
CA ARG A 35 -4.08 -9.90 -4.08
C ARG A 35 -3.61 -8.45 -4.11
N SER A 36 -3.98 -7.67 -5.13
CA SER A 36 -3.61 -6.26 -5.28
C SER A 36 -4.11 -5.41 -4.10
N MET A 37 -5.25 -5.79 -3.50
CA MET A 37 -5.79 -5.13 -2.29
C MET A 37 -4.83 -5.18 -1.09
N PHE A 38 -3.90 -6.13 -1.06
CA PHE A 38 -2.89 -6.30 -0.01
C PHE A 38 -1.50 -5.80 -0.44
N GLU A 39 -1.26 -5.64 -1.72
CA GLU A 39 0.01 -5.20 -2.29
C GLU A 39 -0.05 -3.68 -2.50
N GLY A 40 0.28 -2.95 -1.44
CA GLY A 40 0.45 -1.51 -1.48
C GLY A 40 1.54 -1.07 -0.49
N PRO A 41 2.20 0.07 -0.73
CA PRO A 41 3.15 0.63 0.21
C PRO A 41 2.43 0.99 1.51
N GLY A 42 2.99 0.57 2.64
CA GLY A 42 2.41 0.83 3.96
C GLY A 42 2.71 -0.26 4.98
N HIS A 43 2.60 0.10 6.26
CA HIS A 43 2.72 -0.88 7.34
C HIS A 43 1.44 -1.71 7.45
N LYS A 44 1.59 -2.96 7.90
CA LYS A 44 0.48 -3.90 8.06
C LYS A 44 0.40 -4.35 9.52
N ILE A 45 -0.81 -4.37 10.07
CA ILE A 45 -1.11 -4.89 11.40
C ILE A 45 -1.90 -6.18 11.21
N TYR A 46 -1.46 -7.26 11.86
CA TYR A 46 -2.04 -8.59 11.73
C TYR A 46 -2.76 -8.99 13.03
N GLY A 47 -3.91 -9.65 12.91
CA GLY A 47 -4.68 -10.14 14.04
C GLY A 47 -5.80 -9.20 14.48
N LEU A 48 -6.86 -9.77 15.06
CA LEU A 48 -8.03 -9.01 15.48
C LEU A 48 -7.71 -8.02 16.60
N ILE A 49 -7.00 -8.44 17.65
CA ILE A 49 -6.76 -7.60 18.83
C ILE A 49 -5.82 -6.44 18.50
N PRO A 50 -4.69 -6.64 17.81
CA PRO A 50 -3.82 -5.53 17.42
C PRO A 50 -4.54 -4.48 16.56
N VAL A 51 -5.39 -4.90 15.62
CA VAL A 51 -6.18 -3.97 14.79
C VAL A 51 -7.23 -3.24 15.62
N LEU A 52 -7.90 -3.94 16.55
CA LEU A 52 -8.88 -3.35 17.45
C LEU A 52 -8.25 -2.25 18.32
N GLU A 53 -7.08 -2.51 18.90
CA GLU A 53 -6.35 -1.54 19.70
C GLU A 53 -5.82 -0.37 18.86
N ALA A 54 -5.40 -0.62 17.62
CA ALA A 54 -5.00 0.44 16.70
C ALA A 54 -6.16 1.40 16.38
N LEU A 55 -7.36 0.88 16.15
CA LEU A 55 -8.58 1.70 15.98
C LEU A 55 -8.91 2.50 17.24
N ARG A 56 -8.79 1.89 18.42
CA ARG A 56 -9.07 2.57 19.70
C ARG A 56 -8.09 3.69 20.02
N ALA A 57 -6.81 3.47 19.75
CA ALA A 57 -5.77 4.46 20.02
C ALA A 57 -5.91 5.70 19.11
N GLY A 58 -6.38 5.54 17.88
CA GLY A 58 -6.54 6.63 16.92
C GLY A 58 -5.24 7.33 16.50
N GLN A 59 -4.08 6.85 16.95
CA GLN A 59 -2.77 7.45 16.67
C GLN A 59 -2.22 7.08 15.28
N ARG A 60 -2.59 5.90 14.77
CA ARG A 60 -2.20 5.42 13.43
C ARG A 60 -3.40 5.52 12.51
N ALA A 61 -3.24 6.22 11.39
CA ALA A 61 -4.26 6.24 10.34
C ALA A 61 -4.33 4.85 9.69
N ILE A 62 -5.52 4.25 9.72
CA ILE A 62 -5.80 2.96 9.09
C ILE A 62 -6.50 3.24 7.76
N ASP A 63 -5.90 2.77 6.66
CA ASP A 63 -6.41 3.00 5.31
C ASP A 63 -7.53 2.02 4.96
N SER A 64 -7.36 0.75 5.36
CA SER A 64 -8.33 -0.31 5.08
C SER A 64 -8.13 -1.51 5.99
N ILE A 65 -9.21 -2.22 6.28
CA ILE A 65 -9.19 -3.48 7.03
C ILE A 65 -9.70 -4.59 6.12
N THR A 66 -9.04 -5.74 6.16
CA THR A 66 -9.45 -6.92 5.41
C THR A 66 -9.65 -8.10 6.35
N ILE A 67 -10.77 -8.80 6.16
CA ILE A 67 -11.23 -9.88 7.04
C ILE A 67 -11.43 -11.15 6.20
N ALA A 68 -10.93 -12.28 6.69
CA ALA A 68 -11.22 -13.59 6.11
C ALA A 68 -12.72 -13.89 6.21
N GLU A 69 -13.29 -14.40 5.14
CA GLU A 69 -14.60 -15.02 5.18
C GLU A 69 -14.64 -16.15 6.20
N GLY A 70 -15.76 -16.27 6.90
CA GLY A 70 -15.92 -17.26 7.96
C GLY A 70 -15.13 -16.97 9.24
N ALA A 71 -14.44 -15.82 9.36
CA ALA A 71 -13.85 -15.40 10.64
C ALA A 71 -14.94 -15.24 11.70
N ARG A 72 -14.96 -16.15 12.69
CA ARG A 72 -15.90 -16.14 13.81
C ARG A 72 -15.14 -15.85 15.10
N HIS A 73 -14.94 -14.56 15.36
CA HIS A 73 -14.32 -14.09 16.61
C HIS A 73 -15.33 -13.28 17.41
N GLY A 74 -15.37 -13.49 18.73
CA GLY A 74 -16.34 -12.81 19.62
C GLY A 74 -16.29 -11.29 19.55
N ARG A 75 -15.10 -10.72 19.29
CA ARG A 75 -14.86 -9.27 19.18
C ARG A 75 -14.88 -8.71 17.76
N LEU A 76 -15.27 -9.52 16.77
CA LEU A 76 -15.35 -9.04 15.37
C LEU A 76 -16.42 -7.94 15.21
N ARG A 77 -17.50 -8.01 16.00
CA ARG A 77 -18.54 -6.98 16.02
C ARG A 77 -17.99 -5.65 16.50
N ASP A 78 -17.18 -5.65 17.55
CA ASP A 78 -16.52 -4.45 18.09
C ASP A 78 -15.60 -3.82 17.05
N LEU A 79 -14.84 -4.66 16.33
CA LEU A 79 -13.98 -4.22 15.23
C LEU A 79 -14.79 -3.50 14.13
N LEU A 80 -15.89 -4.11 13.68
CA LEU A 80 -16.72 -3.54 12.62
C LEU A 80 -17.39 -2.22 13.06
N ALA A 81 -17.82 -2.14 14.33
CA ALA A 81 -18.39 -0.92 14.88
C ALA A 81 -17.36 0.22 14.93
N LEU A 82 -16.16 -0.05 15.44
CA LEU A 82 -15.08 0.93 15.50
C LEU A 82 -14.59 1.35 14.11
N ALA A 83 -14.47 0.40 13.17
CA ALA A 83 -14.10 0.70 11.79
C ALA A 83 -15.11 1.64 11.13
N LYS A 84 -16.41 1.40 11.35
CA LYS A 84 -17.48 2.29 10.87
C LYS A 84 -17.41 3.68 11.49
N GLN A 85 -17.17 3.77 12.80
CA GLN A 85 -17.00 5.05 13.50
C GLN A 85 -15.79 5.84 12.99
N ALA A 86 -14.69 5.15 12.69
CA ALA A 86 -13.47 5.73 12.15
C ALA A 86 -13.51 5.95 10.62
N ASN A 87 -14.64 5.63 9.96
CA ASN A 87 -14.82 5.69 8.51
C ASN A 87 -13.77 4.90 7.72
N VAL A 88 -13.34 3.76 8.26
CA VAL A 88 -12.34 2.87 7.64
C VAL A 88 -13.05 1.80 6.80
N PRO A 89 -12.72 1.63 5.51
CA PRO A 89 -13.32 0.61 4.67
C PRO A 89 -12.91 -0.79 5.12
N VAL A 90 -13.89 -1.71 5.09
CA VAL A 90 -13.70 -3.12 5.49
C VAL A 90 -14.03 -4.04 4.32
N HIS A 91 -13.04 -4.83 3.90
CA HIS A 91 -13.17 -5.81 2.82
C HIS A 91 -13.21 -7.23 3.39
N ARG A 92 -14.01 -8.10 2.77
CA ARG A 92 -14.00 -9.53 3.06
C ARG A 92 -13.36 -10.28 1.91
N VAL A 93 -12.48 -11.23 2.22
CA VAL A 93 -11.81 -12.04 1.20
C VAL A 93 -11.83 -13.51 1.59
N PRO A 94 -11.70 -14.43 0.61
CA PRO A 94 -11.45 -15.83 0.90
C PRO A 94 -10.23 -16.02 1.81
N ARG A 95 -10.33 -16.93 2.78
CA ARG A 95 -9.25 -17.18 3.76
C ARG A 95 -7.92 -17.54 3.10
N ILE A 96 -7.97 -18.28 1.99
CA ILE A 96 -6.79 -18.67 1.22
C ILE A 96 -5.99 -17.48 0.68
N SER A 97 -6.64 -16.34 0.43
CA SER A 97 -5.99 -15.11 -0.03
C SER A 97 -5.16 -14.45 1.06
N LEU A 98 -5.59 -14.56 2.33
CA LEU A 98 -4.83 -14.09 3.48
C LEU A 98 -3.69 -15.05 3.84
N ASP A 99 -3.97 -16.36 3.86
CA ASP A 99 -3.01 -17.39 4.25
C ASP A 99 -1.82 -17.47 3.25
N ARG A 100 -2.06 -17.26 1.95
CA ARG A 100 -1.01 -17.33 0.90
C ARG A 100 -0.02 -16.16 0.96
N SER A 101 -0.41 -15.03 1.54
CA SER A 101 0.39 -13.82 1.59
C SER A 101 1.37 -13.78 2.77
N LEU A 102 1.20 -14.66 3.77
CA LEU A 102 1.82 -14.52 5.09
C LEU A 102 2.27 -15.89 5.63
N LYS A 103 3.41 -16.39 5.12
CA LYS A 103 3.90 -17.75 5.39
C LYS A 103 4.10 -18.10 6.89
N GLU A 104 4.17 -17.13 7.81
CA GLU A 104 4.49 -17.39 9.23
C GLU A 104 3.77 -16.52 10.27
N THR A 105 2.83 -15.65 9.88
CA THR A 105 2.17 -14.73 10.84
C THR A 105 0.77 -15.22 11.20
N MET A 106 0.49 -15.46 12.49
CA MET A 106 -0.88 -15.74 12.96
C MET A 106 -1.78 -14.50 12.86
N HIS A 107 -2.34 -14.24 11.68
CA HIS A 107 -3.20 -13.08 11.42
C HIS A 107 -4.65 -13.26 11.87
N GLN A 108 -5.06 -14.43 12.40
CA GLN A 108 -6.44 -14.73 12.83
C GLN A 108 -7.53 -14.31 11.81
N GLY A 109 -7.19 -14.28 10.52
CA GLY A 109 -8.07 -13.79 9.47
C GLY A 109 -8.40 -12.30 9.51
N VAL A 110 -7.61 -11.43 10.14
CA VAL A 110 -7.79 -9.97 10.13
C VAL A 110 -6.46 -9.29 9.85
N VAL A 111 -6.45 -8.35 8.90
CA VAL A 111 -5.29 -7.54 8.54
C VAL A 111 -5.74 -6.10 8.35
N ALA A 112 -4.97 -5.14 8.84
CA ALA A 112 -5.17 -3.73 8.55
C ALA A 112 -3.94 -3.15 7.85
N ARG A 113 -4.17 -2.29 6.86
CA ARG A 113 -3.14 -1.44 6.28
C ARG A 113 -3.18 -0.07 6.95
N THR A 114 -2.02 0.43 7.31
CA THR A 114 -1.86 1.76 7.90
C THR A 114 -0.99 2.62 7.01
N ALA A 115 -1.27 3.93 7.02
CA ALA A 115 -0.37 4.92 6.48
C ALA A 115 1.04 4.78 7.11
N ALA A 116 2.05 5.29 6.40
CA ALA A 116 3.41 5.35 6.94
C ALA A 116 3.39 6.04 8.32
N ALA A 117 4.11 5.45 9.29
CA ALA A 117 4.19 6.04 10.62
C ALA A 117 4.82 7.44 10.52
N ARG A 118 4.21 8.43 11.16
CA ARG A 118 4.85 9.73 11.36
C ARG A 118 5.96 9.53 12.38
N TYR A 119 7.19 9.59 11.91
CA TYR A 119 8.34 9.70 12.79
C TYR A 119 8.31 11.07 13.46
N ARG A 120 8.61 11.08 14.75
CA ARG A 120 8.70 12.29 15.57
C ARG A 120 10.17 12.44 15.95
N ASP A 121 10.70 13.64 15.82
CA ASP A 121 12.05 13.94 16.26
C ASP A 121 12.15 13.91 17.79
N ALA A 122 13.35 13.60 18.30
CA ALA A 122 13.58 13.49 19.73
C ALA A 122 13.26 14.80 20.47
N ASP A 123 13.57 15.94 19.86
CA ASP A 123 13.29 17.26 20.42
C ASP A 123 11.78 17.50 20.58
N GLU A 124 10.96 17.08 19.61
CA GLU A 124 9.49 17.19 19.68
C GLU A 124 8.92 16.32 20.82
N LEU A 125 9.51 15.16 21.09
CA LEU A 125 9.13 14.31 22.22
C LEU A 125 9.46 14.98 23.57
N LEU A 126 10.64 15.60 23.68
CA LEU A 126 11.07 16.29 24.89
C LEU A 126 10.22 17.52 25.19
N GLU A 127 9.83 18.30 24.18
CA GLU A 127 8.92 19.44 24.33
C GLU A 127 7.54 19.02 24.84
N LEU A 128 6.97 17.95 24.29
CA LEU A 128 5.69 17.36 24.72
C LEU A 128 5.71 16.94 26.19
N VAL A 129 6.81 16.34 26.63
CA VAL A 129 6.98 15.89 28.02
C VAL A 129 7.24 17.07 28.95
N ALA A 130 8.09 18.02 28.55
CA ALA A 130 8.38 19.22 29.33
C ALA A 130 7.10 20.04 29.62
N ALA A 131 6.17 20.15 28.67
CA ALA A 131 4.88 20.80 28.86
C ALA A 131 3.98 20.14 29.93
N ARG A 132 4.31 18.92 30.36
CA ARG A 132 3.56 18.14 31.38
C ARG A 132 4.26 18.14 32.75
N VAL A 133 5.52 18.54 32.82
CA VAL A 133 6.34 18.52 34.04
C VAL A 133 6.39 19.95 34.58
N GLY A 134 5.66 20.22 35.66
CA GLY A 134 5.59 21.56 36.29
C GLY A 134 4.18 22.06 36.61
N THR A 135 3.13 21.26 36.37
CA THR A 135 1.77 21.54 36.85
C THR A 135 1.50 20.76 38.13
N GLU A 136 2.08 21.20 39.25
CA GLU A 136 1.63 20.88 40.61
C GLU A 136 1.56 22.17 41.44
#